data_AF-A0A8T0LJK9-F1
#
_entry.id   AF-A0A8T0LJK9-F1
#
_cell.length_a   1.000
_cell.length_b   1.000
_cell.length_c   1.000
_cell.angle_alpha   90.00
_cell.angle_beta   90.00
_cell.angle_gamma   90.00
#
_symmetry.space_group_name_H-M   'P 1'
#
loop_
_entity.id
_entity.type
_entity.pdbx_description
1 polymer ?
#
loop_
_entity_poly.entity_id
_entity_poly.type
_entity_poly.pdbx_seq_one_letter_code
_entity_poly.pdbx_strand_id
1 'polypeptide(L)'
;MSWQAYVDDHLLCEIEGNHLTHAAIIGQDGSVWAKSGSFPQFKSEEIVGIMNDLNEPGTLAPTGLYIGGTKYMVIQGEPGSVIRGKKCGYCLHPLNSQYRVAVLSSVMGPGGATVKKTGLALVIGIYDEPMTPGQCNMIVERLGDYLIEQDHLFIQLIADNGHDDQVACSTFGNCNNGVYCAGV
;
A
#
# COMPACT_ATOMS: atom_id res chain seq x y z
N MET A 1 -19.26 -3.86 -4.96
CA MET A 1 -18.67 -4.15 -3.62
C MET A 1 -17.93 -2.90 -3.14
N SER A 2 -17.94 -2.60 -1.84
CA SER A 2 -17.22 -1.44 -1.28
C SER A 2 -15.73 -1.72 -1.12
N TRP A 3 -14.87 -0.71 -1.29
CA TRP A 3 -13.41 -0.82 -1.10
C TRP A 3 -13.00 -1.42 0.25
N GLN A 4 -13.78 -1.18 1.30
CA GLN A 4 -13.57 -1.75 2.63
C GLN A 4 -13.64 -3.29 2.64
N ALA A 5 -14.52 -3.90 1.84
CA ALA A 5 -14.63 -5.35 1.77
C ALA A 5 -13.37 -6.00 1.16
N TYR A 6 -12.69 -5.32 0.24
CA TYR A 6 -11.39 -5.80 -0.25
C TYR A 6 -10.32 -5.79 0.83
N VAL A 7 -10.30 -4.76 1.70
CA VAL A 7 -9.36 -4.72 2.82
C VAL A 7 -9.68 -5.82 3.83
N ASP A 8 -10.94 -5.96 4.22
CA ASP A 8 -11.34 -6.88 5.28
C ASP A 8 -11.28 -8.35 4.82
N ASP A 9 -11.77 -8.65 3.61
CA ASP A 9 -11.89 -10.03 3.12
C ASP A 9 -10.62 -10.55 2.42
N HIS A 10 -9.81 -9.67 1.81
CA HIS A 10 -8.64 -10.08 1.01
C HIS A 10 -7.31 -9.71 1.67
N LEU A 11 -7.18 -8.52 2.26
CA LEU A 11 -5.94 -8.10 2.91
C LEU A 11 -5.83 -8.59 4.36
N LEU A 12 -6.91 -8.57 5.13
CA LEU A 12 -6.89 -8.98 6.54
C LEU A 12 -7.21 -10.48 6.76
N CYS A 13 -7.27 -11.25 5.68
CA CYS A 13 -7.52 -12.69 5.75
C CYS A 13 -6.37 -13.41 6.46
N GLU A 14 -6.71 -14.39 7.31
CA GLU A 14 -5.71 -15.25 7.97
C GLU A 14 -5.05 -16.18 6.94
N ILE A 15 -3.73 -16.05 6.79
CA ILE A 15 -2.88 -16.96 6.02
C ILE A 15 -2.02 -17.75 7.00
N GLU A 16 -2.22 -19.07 7.02
CA GLU A 16 -1.45 -20.00 7.85
C GLU A 16 -1.46 -19.61 9.35
N GLY A 17 -2.58 -19.02 9.82
CA GLY A 17 -2.77 -18.57 11.21
C GLY A 17 -2.22 -17.18 11.53
N ASN A 18 -1.75 -16.43 10.51
CA ASN A 18 -1.23 -15.07 10.67
C ASN A 18 -2.02 -14.09 9.80
N HIS A 19 -2.08 -12.82 10.21
CA HIS A 19 -2.73 -11.75 9.46
C HIS A 19 -1.79 -10.55 9.30
N LEU A 20 -2.04 -9.70 8.31
CA LEU A 20 -1.36 -8.41 8.21
C LEU A 20 -1.68 -7.56 9.44
N THR A 21 -0.68 -6.84 9.97
CA THR A 21 -0.88 -5.92 11.09
C THR A 21 -1.73 -4.72 10.65
N HIS A 22 -1.46 -4.23 9.44
CA HIS A 22 -2.18 -3.10 8.85
C HIS A 22 -2.30 -3.25 7.34
N ALA A 23 -3.41 -2.78 6.78
CA ALA A 23 -3.61 -2.77 5.34
C ALA A 23 -4.41 -1.52 4.92
N ALA A 24 -4.10 -0.98 3.75
CA ALA A 24 -4.82 0.16 3.20
C ALA A 24 -4.80 0.17 1.68
N ILE A 25 -5.85 0.73 1.09
CA ILE A 25 -5.96 1.05 -0.32
C ILE A 25 -6.10 2.57 -0.42
N ILE A 26 -5.14 3.19 -1.10
CA ILE A 26 -5.02 4.63 -1.21
C ILE A 26 -4.99 4.97 -2.70
N GLY A 27 -5.79 5.92 -3.16
CA GLY A 27 -5.70 6.43 -4.52
C GLY A 27 -4.32 7.04 -4.79
N GLN A 28 -3.91 7.07 -6.06
CA GLN A 28 -2.66 7.71 -6.48
C GLN A 28 -2.58 9.19 -6.07
N ASP A 29 -3.72 9.85 -5.90
CA ASP A 29 -3.83 11.24 -5.43
C ASP A 29 -3.65 11.39 -3.89
N GLY A 30 -3.42 10.29 -3.17
CA GLY A 30 -3.33 10.26 -1.70
C GLY A 30 -4.68 10.18 -0.97
N SER A 31 -5.79 10.06 -1.72
CA SER A 31 -7.13 9.85 -1.16
C SER A 31 -7.28 8.46 -0.56
N VAL A 32 -7.77 8.34 0.66
CA VAL A 32 -7.94 7.03 1.31
C VAL A 32 -9.22 6.37 0.80
N TRP A 33 -9.11 5.25 0.10
CA TRP A 33 -10.29 4.50 -0.39
C TRP A 33 -10.78 3.50 0.66
N ALA A 34 -9.84 2.81 1.31
CA ALA A 34 -10.13 1.93 2.44
C ALA A 34 -8.88 1.74 3.30
N LYS A 35 -9.05 1.46 4.59
CA LYS A 35 -7.95 1.18 5.51
C LYS A 35 -8.41 0.31 6.65
N SER A 36 -7.47 -0.42 7.26
CA SER A 36 -7.71 -1.11 8.53
C SER A 36 -7.86 -0.09 9.67
N GLY A 37 -8.66 -0.42 10.67
CA GLY A 37 -8.87 0.46 11.84
C GLY A 37 -7.58 0.72 12.65
N SER A 38 -6.60 -0.16 12.53
CA SER A 38 -5.28 -0.04 13.15
C SER A 38 -4.31 0.85 12.36
N PHE A 39 -4.61 1.24 11.12
CA PHE A 39 -3.61 1.83 10.22
C PHE A 39 -3.04 3.15 10.77
N PRO A 40 -1.71 3.31 10.88
CA PRO A 40 -1.09 4.50 11.44
C PRO A 40 -1.40 5.74 10.59
N GLN A 41 -1.51 6.90 11.24
CA GLN A 41 -1.83 8.15 10.54
C GLN A 41 -0.65 8.57 9.65
N PHE A 42 -0.85 8.50 8.33
CA PHE A 42 0.14 8.87 7.34
C PHE A 42 -0.05 10.31 6.84
N LYS A 43 1.00 10.87 6.26
CA LYS A 43 0.98 12.19 5.63
C LYS A 43 0.91 12.05 4.11
N SER A 44 0.27 13.00 3.44
CA SER A 44 0.22 13.03 1.98
C SER A 44 1.61 13.12 1.34
N GLU A 45 2.56 13.78 2.02
CA GLU A 45 3.98 13.85 1.61
C GLU A 45 4.63 12.47 1.46
N GLU A 46 4.27 11.52 2.33
CA GLU A 46 4.76 10.14 2.28
C GLU A 46 4.25 9.43 1.02
N ILE A 47 2.97 9.64 0.66
CA ILE A 47 2.36 9.07 -0.53
C ILE A 47 2.97 9.65 -1.81
N VAL A 48 3.22 10.96 -1.84
CA VAL A 48 3.91 11.61 -2.97
C VAL A 48 5.32 11.04 -3.14
N GLY A 49 6.04 10.82 -2.03
CA GLY A 49 7.36 10.17 -2.06
C GLY A 49 7.31 8.77 -2.67
N ILE A 50 6.31 7.95 -2.28
CA ILE A 50 6.08 6.62 -2.84
C ILE A 50 5.79 6.69 -4.34
N MET A 51 4.92 7.62 -4.76
CA MET A 51 4.58 7.79 -6.17
C MET A 51 5.78 8.21 -7.01
N ASN A 52 6.66 9.05 -6.47
CA ASN A 52 7.90 9.43 -7.13
C ASN A 52 8.85 8.25 -7.28
N ASP A 53 8.99 7.37 -6.28
CA ASP A 53 9.81 6.15 -6.41
C ASP A 53 9.23 5.13 -7.39
N LEU A 54 7.91 5.09 -7.52
CA LEU A 54 7.25 4.28 -8.54
C LEU A 54 7.45 4.83 -9.96
N ASN A 55 7.67 6.14 -10.13
CA ASN A 55 7.98 6.73 -11.42
C ASN A 55 9.49 6.68 -11.72
N GLU A 56 10.32 6.88 -10.69
CA GLU A 56 11.77 6.88 -10.73
C GLU A 56 12.30 5.90 -9.66
N PRO A 57 12.49 4.60 -10.02
CA PRO A 57 12.88 3.58 -9.07
C PRO A 57 14.24 3.88 -8.44
N GLY A 58 14.28 3.95 -7.11
CA GLY A 58 15.50 4.15 -6.33
C GLY A 58 15.66 5.54 -5.71
N THR A 59 14.71 6.45 -5.94
CA THR A 59 14.71 7.78 -5.28
C THR A 59 14.48 7.69 -3.77
N LEU A 60 13.76 6.66 -3.29
CA LEU A 60 13.56 6.40 -1.85
C LEU A 60 14.66 5.54 -1.21
N ALA A 61 15.58 4.95 -1.98
CA ALA A 61 16.68 4.15 -1.42
C ALA A 61 17.58 4.94 -0.43
N PRO A 62 17.99 6.20 -0.69
CA PRO A 62 18.83 6.96 0.24
C PRO A 62 18.06 7.54 1.45
N THR A 63 16.79 7.90 1.29
CA THR A 63 15.98 8.56 2.34
C THR A 63 15.24 7.56 3.22
N GLY A 64 14.81 6.43 2.65
CA GLY A 64 13.94 5.42 3.24
C GLY A 64 12.45 5.71 2.99
N LEU A 65 11.65 4.66 3.02
CA LEU A 65 10.19 4.72 2.91
C LEU A 65 9.60 5.09 4.27
N TYR A 66 8.77 6.12 4.35
CA TYR A 66 8.07 6.50 5.58
C TYR A 66 6.59 6.15 5.46
N ILE A 67 6.06 5.44 6.45
CA ILE A 67 4.62 5.17 6.55
C ILE A 67 4.19 5.48 7.98
N GLY A 68 3.38 6.52 8.15
CA GLY A 68 2.89 6.93 9.47
C GLY A 68 4.02 7.30 10.43
N GLY A 69 5.06 7.97 9.93
CA GLY A 69 6.25 8.34 10.71
C GLY A 69 7.23 7.20 11.02
N THR A 70 6.90 5.94 10.65
CA THR A 70 7.83 4.81 10.79
C THR A 70 8.70 4.71 9.54
N LYS A 71 10.03 4.66 9.73
CA LYS A 71 10.99 4.48 8.64
C LYS A 71 11.17 3.01 8.29
N TYR A 72 11.01 2.69 7.01
CA TYR A 72 11.28 1.40 6.39
C TYR A 72 12.46 1.55 5.43
N MET A 73 13.41 0.63 5.50
CA MET A 73 14.47 0.49 4.50
C MET A 73 13.91 -0.15 3.24
N VAL A 74 14.02 0.56 2.12
CA VAL A 74 13.61 0.03 0.82
C VAL A 74 14.51 -1.16 0.48
N ILE A 75 13.90 -2.27 0.12
CA ILE A 75 14.56 -3.48 -0.38
C ILE A 75 14.18 -3.70 -1.84
N GLN A 76 14.91 -4.59 -2.51
CA GLN A 76 14.66 -4.90 -3.91
C GLN A 76 13.21 -5.40 -4.13
N GLY A 77 12.43 -4.58 -4.82
CA GLY A 77 11.10 -4.88 -5.31
C GLY A 77 11.08 -4.99 -6.84
N GLU A 78 9.92 -4.71 -7.43
CA GLU A 78 9.73 -4.67 -8.87
C GLU A 78 9.65 -3.21 -9.33
N PRO A 79 10.54 -2.77 -10.25
CA PRO A 79 10.61 -1.35 -10.63
C PRO A 79 9.30 -0.90 -11.26
N GLY A 80 8.71 0.17 -10.71
CA GLY A 80 7.45 0.76 -11.19
C GLY A 80 6.18 0.02 -10.80
N SER A 81 6.28 -1.16 -10.21
CA SER A 81 5.14 -2.00 -9.82
C SER A 81 5.06 -2.25 -8.31
N VAL A 82 6.16 -2.65 -7.69
CA VAL A 82 6.18 -3.10 -6.28
C VAL A 82 7.34 -2.50 -5.52
N ILE A 83 7.03 -1.78 -4.45
CA ILE A 83 8.01 -1.31 -3.47
C ILE A 83 7.91 -2.19 -2.23
N ARG A 84 9.05 -2.68 -1.76
CA ARG A 84 9.14 -3.49 -0.55
C ARG A 84 10.01 -2.75 0.46
N GLY A 85 9.60 -2.77 1.72
CA GLY A 85 10.28 -2.10 2.82
C GLY A 85 10.47 -3.06 4.00
N LYS A 86 11.68 -3.10 4.57
CA LYS A 86 11.91 -3.71 5.89
C LYS A 86 11.90 -2.62 6.96
N LYS A 87 11.18 -2.83 8.04
CA LYS A 87 11.08 -1.85 9.14
C LYS A 87 12.48 -1.58 9.69
N CYS A 88 12.87 -0.32 9.83
CA CYS A 88 14.14 0.01 10.46
C CYS A 88 13.93 -0.06 11.97
N GLY A 89 14.57 -1.04 12.61
CA GLY A 89 14.58 -1.17 14.05
C GLY A 89 15.75 -0.39 14.66
N TYR A 90 15.53 0.16 15.85
CA TYR A 90 16.62 0.56 16.73
C TYR A 90 16.88 -0.61 17.69
N CYS A 91 17.97 -1.35 17.47
CA CYS A 91 18.44 -2.30 18.48
C CYS A 91 19.04 -1.51 19.64
N LEU A 92 18.23 -1.22 20.64
CA LEU A 92 18.77 -0.89 21.96
C LEU A 92 19.37 -2.17 22.52
N HIS A 93 20.66 -2.38 22.33
CA HIS A 93 21.39 -3.30 23.20
C HIS A 93 21.24 -2.76 24.64
N PRO A 94 20.80 -3.57 25.62
CA PRO A 94 20.84 -3.15 27.02
C PRO A 94 22.32 -3.00 27.41
N LEU A 95 22.80 -1.75 27.42
CA LEU A 95 24.12 -1.39 27.90
C LEU A 95 24.01 -0.86 29.32
N ASN A 96 25.01 -1.23 30.12
CA ASN A 96 25.12 -0.88 31.52
C ASN A 96 25.19 0.65 31.75
N SER A 97 24.93 1.02 33.01
CA SER A 97 24.53 2.34 33.52
C SER A 97 25.40 3.58 33.22
N GLN A 98 26.45 3.55 32.39
CA GLN A 98 27.49 4.60 32.45
C GLN A 98 27.69 5.51 31.22
N TYR A 99 27.29 5.18 29.99
CA TYR A 99 27.53 6.07 28.84
C TYR A 99 26.32 6.22 27.90
N ARG A 100 25.72 7.42 27.92
CA ARG A 100 24.47 7.80 27.21
C ARG A 100 24.71 8.21 25.75
N VAL A 101 25.33 7.37 24.95
CA VAL A 101 25.33 7.56 23.49
C VAL A 101 24.75 6.29 22.87
N ALA A 102 23.46 6.31 22.54
CA ALA A 102 22.86 5.25 21.74
C ALA A 102 23.58 5.25 20.40
N VAL A 103 24.49 4.29 20.19
CA VAL A 103 24.97 3.97 18.84
C VAL A 103 23.74 3.44 18.12
N LEU A 104 23.05 4.33 17.41
CA LEU A 104 21.86 4.04 16.59
C LEU A 104 22.31 3.24 15.37
N SER A 105 22.78 2.00 15.59
CA SER A 105 22.93 1.05 14.49
C SER A 105 21.52 0.70 14.03
N SER A 106 21.14 1.21 12.87
CA SER A 106 19.87 0.89 12.21
C SER A 106 19.91 -0.59 11.82
N VAL A 107 19.24 -1.42 12.62
CA VAL A 107 19.09 -2.83 12.28
C VAL A 107 17.81 -3.03 11.48
N MET A 108 17.74 -4.11 10.71
CA MET A 108 16.48 -4.52 10.11
C MET A 108 15.61 -5.10 11.23
N GLY A 109 14.48 -4.43 11.47
CA GLY A 109 13.45 -4.91 12.37
C GLY A 109 12.73 -6.15 11.83
N PRO A 110 11.98 -6.85 12.69
CA PRO A 110 11.29 -8.08 12.35
C PRO A 110 10.13 -7.89 11.36
N GLY A 111 9.52 -6.70 11.35
CA GLY A 111 8.41 -6.36 10.46
C GLY A 111 8.82 -5.69 9.15
N GLY A 112 7.85 -5.52 8.27
CA GLY A 112 8.03 -4.86 6.99
C GLY A 112 6.74 -4.31 6.40
N ALA A 113 6.85 -3.77 5.21
CA ALA A 113 5.73 -3.26 4.45
C ALA A 113 5.92 -3.59 2.96
N THR A 114 4.83 -3.84 2.27
CA THR A 114 4.78 -4.03 0.82
C THR A 114 3.78 -3.06 0.24
N VAL A 115 4.17 -2.39 -0.84
CA VAL A 115 3.34 -1.44 -1.57
C VAL A 115 3.27 -1.89 -3.02
N LYS A 116 2.06 -2.17 -3.52
CA LYS A 116 1.79 -2.52 -4.91
C LYS A 116 1.08 -1.36 -5.59
N LYS A 117 1.64 -0.90 -6.72
CA LYS A 117 1.01 0.08 -7.61
C LYS A 117 -0.04 -0.60 -8.47
N THR A 118 -1.18 0.06 -8.62
CA THR A 118 -2.24 -0.27 -9.58
C THR A 118 -2.50 0.93 -10.50
N GLY A 119 -3.39 0.79 -11.48
CA GLY A 119 -3.72 1.86 -12.44
C GLY A 119 -4.19 3.17 -11.79
N LEU A 120 -4.99 3.07 -10.73
CA LEU A 120 -5.60 4.23 -10.05
C LEU A 120 -5.33 4.30 -8.53
N ALA A 121 -4.78 3.23 -7.94
CA ALA A 121 -4.55 3.12 -6.50
C ALA A 121 -3.21 2.48 -6.13
N LEU A 122 -2.91 2.51 -4.84
CA LEU A 122 -1.77 1.94 -4.15
C LEU A 122 -2.32 1.00 -3.06
N VAL A 123 -1.91 -0.26 -3.11
CA VAL A 123 -2.24 -1.25 -2.09
C VAL A 123 -1.06 -1.36 -1.14
N ILE A 124 -1.27 -1.05 0.14
CA ILE A 124 -0.26 -1.08 1.18
C ILE A 124 -0.60 -2.19 2.17
N GLY A 125 0.36 -3.07 2.43
CA GLY A 125 0.30 -4.07 3.49
C GLY A 125 1.49 -3.92 4.43
N ILE A 126 1.24 -3.86 5.73
CA ILE A 126 2.25 -3.84 6.79
C ILE A 126 2.09 -5.12 7.60
N TYR A 127 3.20 -5.79 7.85
CA TYR A 127 3.27 -7.00 8.63
C TYR A 127 4.35 -6.90 9.70
N ASP A 128 4.15 -7.61 10.80
CA ASP A 128 5.14 -7.85 11.84
C ASP A 128 5.31 -9.38 12.04
N GLU A 129 6.29 -9.80 12.84
CA GLU A 129 6.46 -11.22 13.20
C GLU A 129 5.18 -11.79 13.85
N PRO A 130 4.79 -13.04 13.55
CA PRO A 130 5.57 -14.11 12.88
C PRO A 130 5.37 -14.19 11.35
N MET A 131 4.73 -13.19 10.73
CA MET A 131 4.46 -13.23 9.29
C MET A 131 5.74 -13.02 8.46
N THR A 132 5.90 -13.83 7.41
CA THR A 132 7.05 -13.71 6.52
C THR A 132 6.80 -12.67 5.41
N PRO A 133 7.86 -12.03 4.88
CA PRO A 133 7.73 -11.12 3.74
C PRO A 133 7.06 -11.75 2.51
N GLY A 134 7.30 -13.05 2.29
CA GLY A 134 6.71 -13.79 1.17
C GLY A 134 5.19 -13.87 1.25
N GLN A 135 4.63 -14.11 2.45
CA GLN A 135 3.18 -14.13 2.67
C GLN A 135 2.56 -12.75 2.42
N CYS A 136 3.17 -11.68 2.94
CA CYS A 136 2.67 -10.31 2.73
C CYS A 136 2.69 -9.92 1.25
N ASN A 137 3.80 -10.21 0.55
CA ASN A 137 3.94 -9.95 -0.88
C ASN A 137 2.84 -10.66 -1.68
N MET A 138 2.60 -11.94 -1.41
CA MET A 138 1.58 -12.71 -2.12
C MET A 138 0.18 -12.09 -2.01
N ILE A 139 -0.20 -11.61 -0.83
CA ILE A 139 -1.53 -11.00 -0.61
C ILE A 139 -1.65 -9.67 -1.34
N VAL A 140 -0.68 -8.78 -1.12
CA VAL A 140 -0.70 -7.41 -1.64
C VAL A 140 -0.57 -7.40 -3.16
N GLU A 141 0.32 -8.23 -3.71
CA GLU A 141 0.54 -8.34 -5.15
C GLU A 141 -0.68 -8.97 -5.84
N ARG A 142 -1.25 -10.06 -5.29
CA ARG A 142 -2.44 -10.71 -5.86
C ARG A 142 -3.65 -9.79 -5.92
N LEU A 143 -3.89 -9.00 -4.87
CA LEU A 143 -4.97 -8.01 -4.90
C LEU A 143 -4.70 -6.90 -5.91
N GLY A 144 -3.45 -6.41 -5.97
CA GLY A 144 -3.10 -5.37 -6.92
C GLY A 144 -3.20 -5.81 -8.38
N ASP A 145 -2.76 -7.03 -8.71
CA ASP A 145 -2.89 -7.61 -10.05
C ASP A 145 -4.36 -7.76 -10.43
N TYR A 146 -5.21 -8.22 -9.50
CA TYR A 146 -6.66 -8.27 -9.71
C TYR A 146 -7.22 -6.87 -10.01
N LEU A 147 -6.85 -5.84 -9.24
CA LEU A 147 -7.33 -4.48 -9.48
C LEU A 147 -6.86 -3.93 -10.83
N ILE A 148 -5.64 -4.23 -11.26
CA ILE A 148 -5.12 -3.84 -12.58
C ILE A 148 -5.91 -4.53 -13.70
N GLU A 149 -6.16 -5.84 -13.58
CA GLU A 149 -6.94 -6.59 -14.56
C GLU A 149 -8.38 -6.07 -14.67
N GLN A 150 -9.02 -5.76 -13.54
CA GLN A 150 -10.37 -5.20 -13.53
C GLN A 150 -10.43 -3.81 -14.21
N ASP A 151 -9.40 -2.97 -14.02
CA ASP A 151 -9.28 -1.67 -14.68
C ASP A 151 -9.08 -1.83 -16.21
N HIS A 152 -8.28 -2.82 -16.61
CA HIS A 152 -8.03 -3.11 -18.03
C HIS A 152 -9.29 -3.61 -18.75
N LEU A 153 -10.10 -4.42 -18.08
CA LEU A 153 -11.41 -4.88 -18.59
C LEU A 153 -12.40 -3.72 -18.80
N PHE A 154 -12.31 -2.66 -17.99
CA PHE A 154 -13.14 -1.48 -18.15
C PHE A 154 -12.74 -0.66 -19.40
N ILE A 155 -11.43 -0.52 -19.66
CA ILE A 155 -10.94 0.17 -20.87
C ILE A 155 -11.24 -0.65 -22.14
N GLN A 156 -11.12 -1.99 -22.09
CA GLN A 156 -11.42 -2.84 -23.25
C GLN A 156 -12.92 -2.80 -23.60
N LEU A 157 -13.81 -2.80 -22.60
CA LEU A 157 -15.25 -2.65 -22.82
C LEU A 157 -15.63 -1.28 -23.41
N ILE A 158 -14.93 -0.19 -23.02
CA ILE A 158 -15.12 1.15 -23.60
C ILE A 158 -14.55 1.20 -25.04
N ALA A 159 -13.42 0.55 -25.31
CA ALA A 159 -12.80 0.49 -26.63
C ALA A 159 -13.63 -0.33 -27.64
N ASP A 160 -14.30 -1.40 -27.19
CA ASP A 160 -15.18 -2.22 -28.03
C ASP A 160 -16.60 -1.63 -28.20
N ASN A 161 -17.07 -0.78 -27.29
CA ASN A 161 -18.45 -0.26 -27.34
C ASN A 161 -18.59 1.25 -27.57
N GLY A 162 -17.52 1.97 -27.91
CA GLY A 162 -17.57 3.33 -28.47
C GLY A 162 -18.48 4.32 -27.73
N HIS A 163 -17.94 5.10 -26.79
CA HIS A 163 -18.46 6.41 -26.35
C HIS A 163 -19.99 6.51 -26.11
N ASP A 164 -20.58 5.55 -25.40
CA ASP A 164 -21.92 5.72 -24.82
C ASP A 164 -21.81 5.82 -23.29
N ASP A 165 -21.86 7.05 -22.80
CA ASP A 165 -21.65 7.49 -21.40
C ASP A 165 -22.63 6.90 -20.36
N GLN A 166 -23.55 6.01 -20.76
CA GLN A 166 -24.58 5.45 -19.88
C GLN A 166 -24.19 4.13 -19.19
N VAL A 167 -23.17 3.41 -19.65
CA VAL A 167 -22.86 2.07 -19.13
C VAL A 167 -22.05 2.12 -17.82
N ALA A 168 -21.26 3.17 -17.61
CA ALA A 168 -20.39 3.33 -16.43
C ALA A 168 -21.16 3.43 -15.09
N CYS A 169 -22.43 3.87 -15.12
CA CYS A 169 -23.23 4.09 -13.92
C CYS A 169 -23.84 2.80 -13.33
N SER A 170 -23.88 1.69 -14.10
CA SER A 170 -24.60 0.48 -13.69
C SER A 170 -23.76 -0.57 -12.95
N THR A 171 -22.42 -0.47 -12.99
CA THR A 171 -21.51 -1.48 -12.41
C THR A 171 -20.94 -1.08 -11.04
N PHE A 172 -21.00 0.20 -10.68
CA PHE A 172 -20.69 0.65 -9.31
C PHE A 172 -21.99 0.92 -8.56
N GLY A 173 -22.38 -0.05 -7.74
CA GLY A 173 -23.56 0.03 -6.89
C GLY A 173 -23.60 1.30 -6.05
N ASN A 174 -24.75 1.99 -6.17
CA ASN A 174 -25.28 3.10 -5.37
C ASN A 174 -24.63 4.47 -5.53
N CYS A 175 -25.11 5.21 -6.53
CA CYS A 175 -25.38 6.64 -6.41
C CYS A 175 -26.39 6.90 -5.28
N ASN A 176 -25.92 7.05 -4.05
CA ASN A 176 -26.68 7.72 -2.99
C ASN A 176 -25.78 8.76 -2.31
N ASN A 177 -25.65 9.89 -3.00
CA ASN A 177 -25.45 11.26 -2.51
C ASN A 177 -24.62 11.99 -3.56
N GLY A 178 -25.33 12.57 -4.54
CA GLY A 178 -24.73 13.20 -5.69
C GLY A 178 -23.80 14.34 -5.30
N VAL A 179 -22.51 14.16 -5.54
CA VAL A 179 -21.56 15.22 -5.90
C VAL A 179 -20.42 14.50 -6.62
N TYR A 180 -20.43 14.44 -7.95
CA TYR A 180 -19.24 14.60 -8.81
C TYR A 180 -19.75 14.84 -10.24
N CYS A 181 -20.37 16.01 -10.44
CA CYS A 181 -20.37 16.65 -11.76
C CYS A 181 -19.18 17.61 -11.79
N ALA A 182 -18.13 17.23 -12.51
CA ALA A 182 -17.18 18.14 -13.13
C ALA A 182 -16.62 17.34 -14.32
N GLY A 183 -16.99 17.56 -15.58
CA GLY A 183 -17.42 18.80 -16.21
C GLY A 183 -16.21 19.46 -16.87
N VAL A 184 -15.93 18.99 -18.09
CA VAL A 184 -15.15 19.58 -19.21
C VAL A 184 -13.65 19.85 -19.00
#